data_AF-A0A966SHY2-F1
#
_entry.id   AF-A0A966SHY2-F1
#
_cell.length_a   1.000
_cell.length_b   1.000
_cell.length_c   1.000
_cell.angle_alpha   90.00
_cell.angle_beta   90.00
_cell.angle_gamma   90.00
#
_symmetry.space_group_name_H-M   'P 1'
#
loop_
_entity.id
_entity.type
_entity.pdbx_description
1 polymer ?
#
loop_
_entity_poly.entity_id
_entity_poly.type
_entity_poly.pdbx_seq_one_letter_code
_entity_poly.pdbx_strand_id
1 'polypeptide(L)'
;MNSRLQNQLAMVGSCITIANSAEHKLVWDGKDPADFGTDLPAVQAAYGAVTAKAAQAEAASGGAADTKTVAETTLEDAAFVLARALAVHFKKTGNLTDRAKVDVSKREIMKLRTQELVNKTTVIRDLGTTAVSQPDAAKRGVTAARVAALTAAIAAFSSVMNAPRGEIVNRSALLREVETDIAALLDAVSDLHDLVLQFDGTDEGRLFIEALKRARIIVDSGGGHSAPAPTPTPTPTPNP
;
A
#
# COMPACT_ATOMS: atom_id res chain seq x y z
N MET A 1 -7.48 4.98 -1.93
CA MET A 1 -8.46 5.29 -3.00
C MET A 1 -9.40 6.40 -2.51
N ASN A 2 -9.86 7.33 -3.36
CA ASN A 2 -10.81 8.37 -2.91
C ASN A 2 -12.20 7.76 -2.65
N SER A 3 -12.93 8.28 -1.66
CA SER A 3 -14.27 7.84 -1.25
C SER A 3 -15.25 7.75 -2.43
N ARG A 4 -15.15 8.65 -3.42
CA ARG A 4 -15.98 8.58 -4.64
C ARG A 4 -15.79 7.26 -5.41
N LEU A 5 -14.54 6.87 -5.66
CA LEU A 5 -14.22 5.64 -6.41
C LEU A 5 -14.61 4.38 -5.61
N GLN A 6 -14.48 4.43 -4.28
CA GLN A 6 -14.95 3.35 -3.39
C GLN A 6 -16.48 3.18 -3.47
N ASN A 7 -17.23 4.28 -3.45
CA ASN A 7 -18.69 4.25 -3.57
C ASN A 7 -19.11 3.71 -4.94
N GLN A 8 -18.46 4.16 -6.03
CA GLN A 8 -18.74 3.66 -7.38
C GLN A 8 -18.48 2.15 -7.49
N LEU A 9 -17.38 1.65 -6.92
CA LEU A 9 -17.08 0.22 -6.92
C LEU A 9 -18.11 -0.57 -6.10
N ALA A 10 -18.52 -0.06 -4.93
CA ALA A 10 -19.57 -0.67 -4.11
C ALA A 10 -20.94 -0.69 -4.83
N MET A 11 -21.24 0.33 -5.65
CA MET A 11 -22.43 0.40 -6.47
C MET A 11 -22.44 -0.72 -7.51
N VAL A 12 -21.32 -0.90 -8.24
CA VAL A 12 -21.19 -1.99 -9.22
C VAL A 12 -21.36 -3.36 -8.54
N GLY A 13 -20.71 -3.57 -7.40
CA GLY A 13 -20.84 -4.81 -6.63
C GLY A 13 -22.29 -5.10 -6.20
N SER A 14 -23.05 -4.05 -5.86
CA SER A 14 -24.47 -4.16 -5.52
C SER A 14 -25.32 -4.55 -6.73
N CYS A 15 -25.10 -3.93 -7.90
CA CYS A 15 -25.78 -4.32 -9.15
C CYS A 15 -25.52 -5.78 -9.52
N ILE A 16 -24.25 -6.21 -9.45
CA ILE A 16 -23.85 -7.61 -9.69
C ILE A 16 -24.57 -8.56 -8.73
N THR A 17 -24.64 -8.21 -7.44
CA THR A 17 -25.27 -9.03 -6.41
C THR A 17 -26.77 -9.19 -6.66
N ILE A 18 -27.46 -8.11 -7.00
CA ILE A 18 -28.89 -8.16 -7.34
C ILE A 18 -29.13 -9.02 -8.58
N ALA A 19 -28.35 -8.80 -9.64
CA ALA A 19 -28.48 -9.58 -10.88
C ALA A 19 -28.26 -11.08 -10.69
N ASN A 20 -27.38 -11.47 -9.76
CA ASN A 20 -27.11 -12.88 -9.45
C ASN A 20 -27.99 -13.48 -8.34
N SER A 21 -28.88 -12.69 -7.74
CA SER A 21 -29.81 -13.23 -6.74
C SER A 21 -30.70 -14.32 -7.36
N ALA A 22 -31.05 -15.35 -6.58
CA ALA A 22 -31.80 -16.49 -7.09
C ALA A 22 -33.15 -16.08 -7.71
N GLU A 23 -33.79 -15.04 -7.15
CA GLU A 23 -35.04 -14.48 -7.63
C GLU A 23 -34.88 -13.82 -9.01
N HIS A 24 -33.90 -12.93 -9.16
CA HIS A 24 -33.72 -12.18 -10.40
C HIS A 24 -33.00 -12.96 -11.49
N LYS A 25 -32.22 -13.98 -11.13
CA LYS A 25 -31.57 -14.85 -12.12
C LYS A 25 -32.57 -15.52 -13.04
N LEU A 26 -33.72 -15.94 -12.52
CA LEU A 26 -34.80 -16.54 -13.31
C LEU A 26 -35.41 -15.59 -14.35
N VAL A 27 -35.19 -14.27 -14.22
CA VAL A 27 -35.74 -13.25 -15.12
C VAL A 27 -34.93 -13.15 -16.42
N TRP A 28 -33.61 -13.37 -16.37
CA TRP A 28 -32.72 -13.16 -17.50
C TRP A 28 -31.98 -14.41 -17.98
N ASP A 29 -31.79 -15.42 -17.12
CA ASP A 29 -31.00 -16.60 -17.46
C ASP A 29 -31.69 -17.41 -18.57
N GLY A 30 -30.98 -17.58 -19.69
CA GLY A 30 -31.50 -18.24 -20.89
C GLY A 30 -32.65 -17.51 -21.59
N LYS A 31 -32.87 -16.21 -21.30
CA LYS A 31 -33.94 -15.39 -21.89
C LYS A 31 -33.37 -14.23 -22.72
N ASP A 32 -34.15 -13.78 -23.70
CA ASP A 32 -33.80 -12.61 -24.48
C ASP A 32 -34.01 -11.31 -23.67
N PRO A 33 -33.13 -10.30 -23.79
CA PRO A 33 -31.93 -10.27 -24.65
C PRO A 33 -30.78 -11.12 -24.09
N ALA A 34 -30.30 -12.07 -24.90
CA ALA A 34 -29.22 -12.99 -24.54
C ALA A 34 -27.89 -12.29 -24.18
N ASP A 35 -27.67 -11.09 -24.72
CA ASP A 35 -26.50 -10.26 -24.43
C ASP A 35 -26.39 -9.93 -22.94
N PHE A 36 -27.50 -9.80 -22.21
CA PHE A 36 -27.45 -9.59 -20.76
C PHE A 36 -26.74 -10.74 -20.03
N GLY A 37 -27.03 -11.99 -20.44
CA GLY A 37 -26.39 -13.18 -19.90
C GLY A 37 -24.91 -13.33 -20.29
N THR A 38 -24.46 -12.63 -21.33
CA THR A 38 -23.06 -12.59 -21.78
C THR A 38 -22.27 -11.48 -21.09
N ASP A 39 -22.86 -10.30 -20.99
CA ASP A 39 -22.22 -9.08 -20.49
C ASP A 39 -22.11 -9.08 -18.97
N LEU A 40 -23.09 -9.67 -18.24
CA LEU A 40 -23.04 -9.73 -16.78
C LEU A 40 -21.80 -10.49 -16.26
N PRO A 41 -21.46 -11.70 -16.77
CA PRO A 41 -20.19 -12.35 -16.45
C PRO A 41 -18.94 -11.53 -16.79
N ALA A 42 -18.94 -10.79 -17.91
CA ALA A 42 -17.82 -9.92 -18.29
C ALA A 42 -17.63 -8.78 -17.28
N VAL A 43 -18.73 -8.15 -16.86
CA VAL A 43 -18.74 -7.12 -15.79
C VAL A 43 -18.27 -7.70 -14.46
N GLN A 44 -18.65 -8.93 -14.11
CA GLN A 44 -18.17 -9.61 -12.90
C GLN A 44 -16.66 -9.84 -12.92
N ALA A 45 -16.12 -10.32 -14.05
CA ALA A 45 -14.69 -10.52 -14.20
C ALA A 45 -13.92 -9.19 -14.10
N ALA A 46 -14.41 -8.15 -14.76
CA ALA A 46 -13.84 -6.81 -14.70
C ALA A 46 -13.88 -6.24 -13.27
N TYR A 47 -15.01 -6.35 -12.57
CA TYR A 47 -15.12 -5.96 -11.16
C TYR A 47 -14.11 -6.70 -10.25
N GLY A 48 -13.94 -8.00 -10.45
CA GLY A 48 -12.92 -8.79 -9.74
C GLY A 48 -11.49 -8.30 -10.01
N ALA A 49 -11.17 -7.96 -11.26
CA ALA A 49 -9.86 -7.41 -11.62
C ALA A 49 -9.61 -6.03 -10.99
N VAL A 50 -10.61 -5.14 -11.02
CA VAL A 50 -10.52 -3.78 -10.44
C VAL A 50 -10.36 -3.82 -8.93
N THR A 51 -11.13 -4.67 -8.24
CA THR A 51 -11.01 -4.84 -6.78
C THR A 51 -9.65 -5.41 -6.39
N ALA A 52 -9.12 -6.37 -7.13
CA ALA A 52 -7.78 -6.90 -6.92
C ALA A 52 -6.68 -5.82 -7.13
N LYS A 53 -6.81 -5.01 -8.18
CA LYS A 53 -5.87 -3.90 -8.46
C LYS A 53 -5.93 -2.82 -7.38
N ALA A 54 -7.12 -2.48 -6.90
CA ALA A 54 -7.30 -1.56 -5.78
C ALA A 54 -6.65 -2.10 -4.49
N ALA A 55 -6.77 -3.40 -4.22
CA ALA A 55 -6.10 -4.04 -3.08
C ALA A 55 -4.57 -3.98 -3.22
N GLN A 56 -4.02 -4.19 -4.42
CA GLN A 56 -2.58 -4.03 -4.68
C GLN A 56 -2.11 -2.59 -4.43
N ALA A 57 -2.90 -1.59 -4.83
CA ALA A 57 -2.58 -0.19 -4.59
C ALA A 57 -2.57 0.18 -3.09
N GLU A 58 -3.43 -0.44 -2.28
CA GLU A 58 -3.39 -0.26 -0.82
C GLU A 58 -2.26 -1.05 -0.16
N ALA A 59 -1.92 -2.24 -0.67
CA ALA A 59 -0.77 -3.02 -0.20
C ALA A 59 0.57 -2.32 -0.48
N ALA A 60 0.65 -1.52 -1.55
CA ALA A 60 1.79 -0.67 -1.88
C ALA A 60 1.96 0.54 -0.92
N SER A 61 1.26 0.56 0.23
CA SER A 61 1.33 1.65 1.21
C SER A 61 2.08 1.25 2.49
N GLY A 62 2.95 2.16 2.97
CA GLY A 62 3.42 2.22 4.35
C GLY A 62 4.74 1.51 4.69
N GLY A 63 4.88 0.22 4.37
CA GLY A 63 5.96 -0.60 4.95
C GLY A 63 7.39 -0.24 4.50
N ALA A 64 7.55 0.34 3.31
CA ALA A 64 8.87 0.68 2.77
C ALA A 64 9.58 1.80 3.55
N ALA A 65 8.83 2.74 4.12
CA ALA A 65 9.40 3.83 4.92
C ALA A 65 9.95 3.28 6.24
N ASP A 66 9.16 2.48 6.95
CA ASP A 66 9.58 1.85 8.21
C ASP A 66 10.76 0.91 8.00
N THR A 67 10.70 0.09 6.94
CA THR A 67 11.81 -0.81 6.56
C THR A 67 13.09 -0.03 6.29
N LYS A 68 12.99 1.10 5.58
CA LYS A 68 14.13 1.99 5.35
C LYS A 68 14.67 2.55 6.66
N THR A 69 13.80 3.07 7.55
CA THR A 69 14.21 3.65 8.83
C THR A 69 14.92 2.63 9.73
N VAL A 70 14.44 1.39 9.76
CA VAL A 70 15.10 0.30 10.50
C VAL A 70 16.47 -0.02 9.91
N ALA A 71 16.57 -0.13 8.58
CA ALA A 71 17.85 -0.39 7.90
C ALA A 71 18.85 0.76 8.08
N GLU A 72 18.38 2.01 8.05
CA GLU A 72 19.17 3.22 8.28
C GLU A 72 19.74 3.24 9.69
N THR A 73 18.89 3.04 10.71
CA THR A 73 19.32 2.97 12.12
C THR A 73 20.36 1.88 12.34
N THR A 74 20.13 0.69 11.75
CA THR A 74 21.06 -0.45 11.86
C THR A 74 22.41 -0.13 11.23
N LEU A 75 22.41 0.54 10.07
CA LEU A 75 23.63 0.98 9.38
C LEU A 75 24.40 2.02 10.19
N GLU A 76 23.70 3.03 10.72
CA GLU A 76 24.30 4.08 11.54
C GLU A 76 24.97 3.53 12.81
N ASP A 77 24.30 2.62 13.51
CA ASP A 77 24.81 1.99 14.73
C ASP A 77 26.03 1.11 14.45
N ALA A 78 25.96 0.25 13.43
CA ALA A 78 27.08 -0.60 13.02
C ALA A 78 28.29 0.24 12.58
N ALA A 79 28.05 1.31 11.83
CA ALA A 79 29.11 2.21 11.36
C ALA A 79 29.78 2.95 12.52
N PHE A 80 28.99 3.47 13.46
CA PHE A 80 29.52 4.18 14.62
C PHE A 80 30.42 3.28 15.48
N VAL A 81 29.98 2.06 15.78
CA VAL A 81 30.75 1.12 16.60
C VAL A 81 32.10 0.79 15.95
N LEU A 82 32.13 0.50 14.64
CA LEU A 82 33.38 0.21 13.95
C LEU A 82 34.28 1.45 13.81
N ALA A 83 33.69 2.62 13.54
CA ALA A 83 34.41 3.88 13.44
C ALA A 83 35.14 4.25 14.75
N ARG A 84 34.51 4.06 15.91
CA ARG A 84 35.15 4.29 17.22
C ARG A 84 36.30 3.31 17.48
N ALA A 85 36.13 2.04 17.13
CA ALA A 85 37.19 1.04 17.25
C ALA A 85 38.40 1.39 16.36
N LEU A 86 38.15 1.77 15.11
CA LEU A 86 39.18 2.21 14.18
C LEU A 86 39.89 3.48 14.63
N ALA A 87 39.17 4.48 15.15
CA ALA A 87 39.76 5.70 15.66
C ALA A 87 40.75 5.43 16.81
N VAL A 88 40.40 4.50 17.73
CA VAL A 88 41.29 4.07 18.82
C VAL A 88 42.49 3.31 18.27
N HIS A 89 42.27 2.39 17.32
CA HIS A 89 43.33 1.62 16.68
C HIS A 89 44.35 2.52 15.99
N PHE A 90 43.91 3.40 15.11
CA PHE A 90 44.76 4.33 14.37
C PHE A 90 45.48 5.35 15.27
N LYS A 91 44.85 5.77 16.38
CA LYS A 91 45.54 6.58 17.40
C LYS A 91 46.71 5.83 18.03
N LYS A 92 46.57 4.52 18.28
CA LYS A 92 47.62 3.69 18.92
C LYS A 92 48.72 3.27 17.95
N THR A 93 48.43 3.17 16.65
CA THR A 93 49.41 2.83 15.61
C THR A 93 50.05 4.04 14.94
N GLY A 94 49.62 5.27 15.28
CA GLY A 94 50.17 6.51 14.72
C GLY A 94 49.61 6.88 13.33
N ASN A 95 48.62 6.16 12.80
CA ASN A 95 48.02 6.45 11.50
C ASN A 95 46.96 7.57 11.60
N LEU A 96 47.42 8.81 11.78
CA LEU A 96 46.53 9.95 11.97
C LEU A 96 45.70 10.29 10.72
N THR A 97 46.20 9.96 9.53
CA THR A 97 45.50 10.17 8.25
C THR A 97 44.22 9.33 8.17
N ASP A 98 44.32 8.03 8.42
CA ASP A 98 43.14 7.17 8.40
C ASP A 98 42.25 7.37 9.63
N ARG A 99 42.82 7.79 10.76
CA ARG A 99 42.04 8.25 11.91
C ARG A 99 41.12 9.41 11.54
N ALA A 100 41.61 10.44 10.84
CA ALA A 100 40.79 11.59 10.47
C ALA A 100 39.57 11.22 9.61
N LYS A 101 39.66 10.12 8.82
CA LYS A 101 38.54 9.63 8.00
C LYS A 101 37.42 8.99 8.82
N VAL A 102 37.74 8.40 9.98
CA VAL A 102 36.81 7.60 10.80
C VAL A 102 36.48 8.23 12.17
N ASP A 103 37.17 9.29 12.59
CA ASP A 103 36.89 10.00 13.84
C ASP A 103 35.65 10.90 13.66
N VAL A 104 34.50 10.26 13.52
CA VAL A 104 33.18 10.89 13.38
C VAL A 104 32.31 10.59 14.60
N SER A 105 31.46 11.54 14.94
CA SER A 105 30.42 11.39 15.96
C SER A 105 29.19 10.68 15.38
N LYS A 106 28.40 10.05 16.26
CA LYS A 106 27.12 9.43 15.85
C LYS A 106 26.21 10.44 15.16
N ARG A 107 26.16 11.67 15.68
CA ARG A 107 25.33 12.76 15.13
C ARG A 107 25.75 13.17 13.72
N GLU A 108 27.04 13.13 13.39
CA GLU A 108 27.51 13.39 12.02
C GLU A 108 27.09 12.29 11.07
N ILE A 109 27.14 11.02 11.49
CA ILE A 109 26.65 9.89 10.70
C ILE A 109 25.14 10.03 10.45
N MET A 110 24.35 10.32 11.49
CA MET A 110 22.88 10.47 11.40
C MET A 110 22.40 11.65 10.54
N LYS A 111 23.30 12.57 10.17
CA LYS A 111 22.97 13.71 9.30
C LYS A 111 23.21 13.42 7.82
N LEU A 112 23.94 12.34 7.51
CA LEU A 112 24.26 11.97 6.13
C LEU A 112 23.00 11.46 5.44
N ARG A 113 22.76 11.94 4.23
CA ARG A 113 21.58 11.51 3.46
C ARG A 113 21.91 10.32 2.59
N THR A 114 21.09 9.28 2.63
CA THR A 114 21.06 8.13 1.69
C THR A 114 22.43 7.77 1.09
N GLN A 115 22.79 8.31 -0.08
CA GLN A 115 24.03 8.00 -0.78
C GLN A 115 25.29 8.44 -0.02
N GLU A 116 25.25 9.58 0.67
CA GLU A 116 26.36 10.05 1.50
C GLU A 116 26.60 9.11 2.69
N LEU A 117 25.52 8.57 3.28
CA LEU A 117 25.62 7.59 4.35
C LEU A 117 26.31 6.33 3.83
N VAL A 118 25.83 5.75 2.72
CA VAL A 118 26.45 4.57 2.07
C VAL A 118 27.92 4.79 1.73
N ASN A 119 28.26 5.96 1.17
CA ASN A 119 29.64 6.30 0.81
C ASN A 119 30.52 6.35 2.07
N LYS A 120 30.07 7.04 3.12
CA LYS A 120 30.82 7.16 4.37
C LYS A 120 31.01 5.82 5.07
N THR A 121 29.96 5.01 5.16
CA THR A 121 30.02 3.69 5.80
C THR A 121 30.87 2.72 5.00
N THR A 122 30.90 2.84 3.67
CA THR A 122 31.82 2.09 2.81
C THR A 122 33.27 2.42 3.13
N VAL A 123 33.62 3.70 3.26
CA VAL A 123 34.98 4.11 3.68
C VAL A 123 35.35 3.52 5.04
N ILE A 124 34.44 3.55 6.01
CA ILE A 124 34.66 2.96 7.35
C ILE A 124 34.88 1.44 7.24
N ARG A 125 34.06 0.74 6.44
CA ARG A 125 34.16 -0.71 6.20
C ARG A 125 35.47 -1.09 5.50
N ASP A 126 35.90 -0.32 4.51
CA ASP A 126 37.13 -0.59 3.77
C ASP A 126 38.35 -0.43 4.68
N LEU A 127 38.41 0.65 5.47
CA LEU A 127 39.46 0.83 6.48
C LEU A 127 39.40 -0.27 7.56
N GLY A 128 38.20 -0.70 7.96
CA GLY A 128 37.97 -1.86 8.81
C GLY A 128 38.58 -3.14 8.25
N THR A 129 38.34 -3.40 6.97
CA THR A 129 38.83 -4.58 6.24
C THR A 129 40.35 -4.59 6.18
N THR A 130 40.98 -3.44 5.94
CA THR A 130 42.45 -3.33 5.96
C THR A 130 43.02 -3.47 7.38
N ALA A 131 42.36 -2.90 8.40
CA ALA A 131 42.88 -2.86 9.75
C ALA A 131 42.69 -4.18 10.52
N VAL A 132 41.74 -5.04 10.14
CA VAL A 132 41.38 -6.25 10.89
C VAL A 132 42.52 -7.25 11.06
N SER A 133 43.47 -7.29 10.12
CA SER A 133 44.65 -8.15 10.16
C SER A 133 45.84 -7.55 10.90
N GLN A 134 45.72 -6.29 11.37
CA GLN A 134 46.83 -5.60 12.03
C GLN A 134 47.00 -6.06 13.48
N PRO A 135 48.23 -6.00 14.03
CA PRO A 135 48.49 -6.35 15.42
C PRO A 135 47.59 -5.59 16.41
N ASP A 136 47.08 -6.31 17.41
CA ASP A 136 46.18 -5.82 18.46
C ASP A 136 44.84 -5.20 17.98
N ALA A 137 44.52 -5.25 16.69
CA ALA A 137 43.27 -4.69 16.14
C ALA A 137 42.02 -5.29 16.83
N ALA A 138 42.00 -6.61 17.02
CA ALA A 138 40.92 -7.32 17.71
C ALA A 138 40.78 -6.88 19.17
N LYS A 139 41.89 -6.64 19.89
CA LYS A 139 41.87 -6.14 21.29
C LYS A 139 41.25 -4.74 21.39
N ARG A 140 41.30 -3.97 20.30
CA ARG A 140 40.71 -2.62 20.19
C ARG A 140 39.30 -2.65 19.59
N GLY A 141 38.76 -3.84 19.34
CA GLY A 141 37.41 -4.04 18.82
C GLY A 141 37.28 -3.90 17.30
N VAL A 142 38.38 -3.90 16.54
CA VAL A 142 38.34 -4.05 15.08
C VAL A 142 38.36 -5.54 14.79
N THR A 143 37.19 -6.14 14.59
CA THR A 143 37.02 -7.60 14.40
C THR A 143 36.37 -7.91 13.06
N ALA A 144 36.65 -9.10 12.52
CA ALA A 144 36.03 -9.56 11.27
C ALA A 144 34.49 -9.58 11.37
N ALA A 145 33.95 -9.96 12.54
CA ALA A 145 32.51 -9.94 12.80
C ALA A 145 31.90 -8.53 12.68
N ARG A 146 32.59 -7.48 13.15
CA ARG A 146 32.09 -6.10 13.03
C ARG A 146 32.19 -5.56 11.61
N VAL A 147 33.23 -5.93 10.88
CA VAL A 147 33.35 -5.62 9.44
C VAL A 147 32.23 -6.31 8.65
N ALA A 148 31.94 -7.59 8.95
CA ALA A 148 30.85 -8.34 8.34
C ALA A 148 29.47 -7.74 8.67
N ALA A 149 29.23 -7.36 9.93
CA ALA A 149 27.98 -6.70 10.35
C ALA A 149 27.75 -5.38 9.60
N LEU A 150 28.79 -4.54 9.48
CA LEU A 150 28.68 -3.30 8.72
C LEU A 150 28.46 -3.57 7.22
N THR A 151 29.12 -4.58 6.65
CA THR A 151 28.92 -4.98 5.25
C THR A 151 27.47 -5.40 4.99
N ALA A 152 26.89 -6.20 5.89
CA ALA A 152 25.50 -6.62 5.80
C ALA A 152 24.54 -5.42 5.94
N ALA A 153 24.80 -4.49 6.87
CA ALA A 153 23.98 -3.31 7.05
C ALA A 153 24.02 -2.36 5.84
N ILE A 154 25.20 -2.19 5.20
CA ILE A 154 25.33 -1.42 3.95
C ILE A 154 24.48 -2.05 2.84
N ALA A 155 24.55 -3.37 2.67
CA ALA A 155 23.77 -4.09 1.66
C ALA A 155 22.25 -3.96 1.92
N ALA A 156 21.83 -4.14 3.18
CA ALA A 156 20.43 -4.04 3.58
C ALA A 156 19.86 -2.63 3.38
N PHE A 157 20.61 -1.57 3.73
CA PHE A 157 20.14 -0.21 3.49
C PHE A 157 20.14 0.15 2.00
N SER A 158 21.18 -0.26 1.25
CA SER A 158 21.28 0.03 -0.19
C SER A 158 20.16 -0.58 -1.00
N SER A 159 19.63 -1.74 -0.59
CA SER A 159 18.49 -2.37 -1.28
C SER A 159 17.16 -1.66 -1.05
N VAL A 160 16.99 -0.96 0.08
CA VAL A 160 15.71 -0.32 0.46
C VAL A 160 15.73 1.21 0.37
N MET A 161 16.90 1.84 0.16
CA MET A 161 17.03 3.30 0.25
C MET A 161 16.15 4.08 -0.75
N ASN A 162 15.79 3.44 -1.87
CA ASN A 162 14.91 3.98 -2.91
C ASN A 162 13.49 3.40 -2.88
N ALA A 163 13.22 2.39 -2.05
CA ALA A 163 11.94 1.68 -2.01
C ALA A 163 10.74 2.61 -1.70
N PRO A 164 10.81 3.57 -0.75
CA PRO A 164 9.66 4.46 -0.49
C PRO A 164 9.21 5.26 -1.72
N ARG A 165 10.16 5.69 -2.56
CA ARG A 165 9.85 6.40 -3.80
C ARG A 165 9.26 5.46 -4.84
N GLY A 166 9.80 4.26 -4.96
CA GLY A 166 9.29 3.21 -5.85
C GLY A 166 7.83 2.86 -5.54
N GLU A 167 7.52 2.63 -4.27
CA GLU A 167 6.15 2.32 -3.82
C GLU A 167 5.17 3.47 -4.07
N ILE A 168 5.56 4.73 -3.84
CA ILE A 168 4.70 5.88 -4.15
C ILE A 168 4.38 5.96 -5.64
N VAL A 169 5.38 5.74 -6.50
CA VAL A 169 5.19 5.75 -7.96
C VAL A 169 4.31 4.59 -8.39
N ASN A 170 4.59 3.38 -7.88
CA ASN A 170 3.81 2.17 -8.16
C ASN A 170 2.34 2.34 -7.74
N ARG A 171 2.10 2.78 -6.50
CA ARG A 171 0.75 3.09 -6.00
C ARG A 171 0.06 4.14 -6.87
N SER A 172 0.76 5.19 -7.29
CA SER A 172 0.20 6.24 -8.14
C SER A 172 -0.18 5.71 -9.53
N ALA A 173 0.60 4.80 -10.10
CA ALA A 173 0.29 4.15 -11.37
C ALA A 173 -0.96 3.25 -11.21
N LEU A 174 -0.97 2.37 -10.21
CA LEU A 174 -2.11 1.50 -9.93
C LEU A 174 -3.40 2.28 -9.68
N LEU A 175 -3.35 3.40 -8.94
CA LEU A 175 -4.55 4.21 -8.70
C LEU A 175 -5.09 4.88 -9.97
N ARG A 176 -4.23 5.30 -10.92
CA ARG A 176 -4.68 5.84 -12.22
C ARG A 176 -5.33 4.77 -13.09
N GLU A 177 -4.77 3.56 -13.06
CA GLU A 177 -5.37 2.43 -13.75
C GLU A 177 -6.73 2.07 -13.13
N VAL A 178 -6.83 1.99 -11.80
CA VAL A 178 -8.10 1.74 -11.11
C VAL A 178 -9.15 2.79 -11.45
N GLU A 179 -8.79 4.08 -11.55
CA GLU A 179 -9.72 5.13 -11.96
C GLU A 179 -10.23 4.92 -13.39
N THR A 180 -9.33 4.58 -14.33
CA THR A 180 -9.69 4.26 -15.71
C THR A 180 -10.60 3.03 -15.80
N ASP A 181 -10.26 1.97 -15.07
CA ASP A 181 -11.01 0.71 -15.12
C ASP A 181 -12.38 0.84 -14.43
N ILE A 182 -12.50 1.66 -13.38
CA ILE A 182 -13.80 1.98 -12.77
C ILE A 182 -14.69 2.73 -13.76
N ALA A 183 -14.14 3.67 -14.54
CA ALA A 183 -14.93 4.37 -15.56
C ALA A 183 -15.49 3.38 -16.61
N ALA A 184 -14.64 2.50 -17.14
CA ALA A 184 -15.07 1.46 -18.08
C ALA A 184 -16.12 0.51 -17.47
N LEU A 185 -15.98 0.21 -16.17
CA LEU A 185 -16.93 -0.64 -15.45
C LEU A 185 -18.30 0.04 -15.26
N LEU A 186 -18.32 1.35 -15.05
CA LEU A 186 -19.57 2.12 -14.96
C LEU A 186 -20.29 2.20 -16.31
N ASP A 187 -19.55 2.30 -17.41
CA ASP A 187 -20.10 2.25 -18.76
C ASP A 187 -20.73 0.88 -19.02
N ALA A 188 -20.01 -0.21 -18.74
CA ALA A 188 -20.53 -1.57 -18.91
C ALA A 188 -21.77 -1.87 -18.03
N VAL A 189 -21.82 -1.33 -16.80
CA VAL A 189 -23.04 -1.44 -15.96
C VAL A 189 -24.20 -0.60 -16.52
N SER A 190 -23.90 0.52 -17.19
CA SER A 190 -24.93 1.32 -17.86
C SER A 190 -25.51 0.57 -19.06
N ASP A 191 -24.66 -0.10 -19.86
CA ASP A 191 -25.10 -0.97 -20.96
C ASP A 191 -25.98 -2.12 -20.45
N LEU A 192 -25.59 -2.76 -19.33
CA LEU A 192 -26.41 -3.78 -18.68
C LEU A 192 -27.77 -3.24 -18.24
N HIS A 193 -27.82 -2.00 -17.74
CA HIS A 193 -29.09 -1.38 -17.35
C HIS A 193 -30.00 -1.13 -18.55
N ASP A 194 -29.45 -0.74 -19.69
CA ASP A 194 -30.22 -0.56 -20.92
C ASP A 194 -30.80 -1.90 -21.41
N LEU A 195 -30.02 -2.99 -21.30
CA LEU A 195 -30.51 -4.35 -21.60
C LEU A 195 -31.60 -4.81 -20.61
N VAL A 196 -31.48 -4.46 -19.34
CA VAL A 196 -32.43 -4.86 -18.28
C VAL A 196 -33.84 -4.32 -18.52
N LEU A 197 -33.97 -3.17 -19.18
CA LEU A 197 -35.28 -2.59 -19.50
C LEU A 197 -36.14 -3.50 -20.37
N GLN A 198 -35.53 -4.41 -21.13
CA GLN A 198 -36.23 -5.33 -22.03
C GLN A 198 -36.97 -6.47 -21.31
N PHE A 199 -36.76 -6.64 -20.00
CA PHE A 199 -37.44 -7.67 -19.20
C PHE A 199 -38.78 -7.21 -18.61
N ASP A 200 -39.33 -6.05 -19.00
CA ASP A 200 -40.53 -5.45 -18.37
C ASP A 200 -41.86 -6.20 -18.63
N GLY A 201 -41.84 -7.21 -19.50
CA GLY A 201 -43.02 -8.00 -19.90
C GLY A 201 -43.67 -8.84 -18.80
N THR A 202 -43.06 -8.99 -17.63
CA THR A 202 -43.65 -9.71 -16.47
C THR A 202 -43.54 -8.90 -15.17
N ASP A 203 -44.29 -9.29 -14.13
CA ASP A 203 -44.20 -8.66 -12.80
C ASP A 203 -42.79 -8.87 -12.19
N GLU A 204 -42.23 -10.07 -12.34
CA GLU A 204 -40.88 -10.41 -11.87
C GLU A 204 -39.81 -9.59 -12.57
N GLY A 205 -39.98 -9.34 -13.87
CA GLY A 205 -39.08 -8.51 -14.64
C GLY A 205 -39.15 -7.02 -14.25
N ARG A 206 -40.34 -6.50 -13.96
CA ARG A 206 -40.50 -5.15 -13.40
C ARG A 206 -39.85 -5.03 -12.01
N LEU A 207 -39.98 -6.04 -11.15
CA LEU A 207 -39.30 -6.09 -9.85
C LEU A 207 -37.78 -6.10 -10.01
N PHE A 208 -37.25 -6.85 -10.98
CA PHE A 208 -35.82 -6.87 -11.29
C PHE A 208 -35.29 -5.50 -11.73
N ILE A 209 -36.00 -4.84 -12.65
CA ILE A 209 -35.65 -3.48 -13.12
C ILE A 209 -35.61 -2.49 -11.94
N GLU A 210 -36.61 -2.53 -11.06
CA GLU A 210 -36.63 -1.67 -9.87
C GLU A 210 -35.48 -1.96 -8.90
N ALA A 211 -35.19 -3.24 -8.66
CA ALA A 211 -34.12 -3.65 -7.75
C ALA A 211 -32.75 -3.13 -8.24
N LEU A 212 -32.44 -3.28 -9.53
CA LEU A 212 -31.20 -2.77 -10.12
C LEU A 212 -31.11 -1.24 -10.06
N LYS A 213 -32.21 -0.52 -10.34
CA LYS A 213 -32.27 0.95 -10.19
C LYS A 213 -31.99 1.38 -8.74
N ARG A 214 -32.53 0.67 -7.75
CA ARG A 214 -32.29 0.94 -6.32
C ARG A 214 -30.84 0.67 -5.91
N ALA A 215 -30.20 -0.39 -6.42
CA ALA A 215 -28.78 -0.65 -6.16
C ALA A 215 -27.88 0.53 -6.59
N ARG A 216 -28.23 1.23 -7.67
CA ARG A 216 -27.50 2.40 -8.14
C ARG A 216 -27.60 3.59 -7.17
N ILE A 217 -28.80 3.87 -6.68
CA ILE A 217 -29.13 5.07 -5.87
C ILE A 217 -28.66 4.92 -4.41
N ILE A 218 -28.82 3.73 -3.83
CA ILE A 218 -28.56 3.50 -2.40
C ILE A 218 -27.07 3.70 -2.07
N VAL A 219 -26.17 3.38 -3.00
CA VAL A 219 -24.73 3.51 -2.77
C VAL A 219 -24.21 4.94 -2.99
N ASP A 220 -24.84 5.72 -3.88
CA ASP A 220 -24.56 7.17 -4.03
C ASP A 220 -24.91 7.97 -2.75
N SER A 221 -25.82 7.46 -1.92
CA SER A 221 -26.25 8.09 -0.66
C SER A 221 -25.37 7.77 0.56
N GLY A 222 -24.42 6.83 0.42
CA GLY A 222 -23.61 6.29 1.54
C GLY A 222 -22.56 7.23 2.15
N GLY A 223 -22.46 8.48 1.68
CA GLY A 223 -21.52 9.49 2.19
C GLY A 223 -22.09 10.47 3.23
N GLY A 224 -23.36 10.32 3.65
CA GLY A 224 -24.02 11.26 4.56
C GLY A 224 -24.18 10.72 5.97
N HIS A 225 -23.56 11.39 6.94
CA HIS A 225 -23.81 11.41 8.39
C HIS A 225 -24.95 10.52 8.90
N SER A 226 -24.63 9.62 9.83
CA SER A 226 -25.61 8.91 10.66
C SER A 226 -26.71 9.88 11.13
N ALA A 227 -27.94 9.64 10.70
CA ALA A 227 -29.09 10.31 11.27
C ALA A 227 -29.11 10.01 12.78
N PRO A 228 -29.30 11.02 13.66
CA PRO A 228 -29.49 10.75 15.08
C PRO A 228 -30.73 9.88 15.24
N ALA A 229 -30.63 8.86 16.10
CA ALA A 229 -31.76 8.01 16.46
C ALA A 229 -32.98 8.87 16.85
N PRO A 230 -34.21 8.48 16.46
CA PRO A 230 -35.41 9.19 16.88
C PRO A 230 -35.49 9.21 18.40
N THR A 231 -35.63 10.41 18.96
CA THR A 231 -35.80 10.62 20.40
C THR A 231 -37.12 9.95 20.84
N PRO A 232 -37.14 9.15 21.92
CA PRO A 232 -38.37 8.53 22.38
C PRO A 232 -39.38 9.60 22.83
N THR A 233 -40.61 9.50 22.34
CA THR A 233 -41.73 10.36 22.73
C THR A 233 -41.97 10.26 24.25
N PRO A 234 -42.02 11.36 25.00
CA PRO A 234 -42.35 11.32 26.42
C PRO A 234 -43.82 10.89 26.61
N THR A 235 -44.03 9.96 27.53
CA THR A 235 -45.33 9.44 27.93
C THR A 235 -46.19 10.57 28.53
N PRO A 236 -47.46 10.74 28.13
CA PRO A 236 -48.31 11.77 28.73
C PRO A 236 -48.62 11.45 30.19
N THR A 237 -48.34 12.42 31.07
CA THR A 237 -48.68 12.38 32.50
C THR A 237 -50.21 12.38 32.67
N PRO A 238 -50.81 11.55 33.53
CA PRO A 238 -52.24 11.62 33.81
C PRO A 238 -52.55 12.88 34.63
N ASN A 239 -53.57 13.63 34.23
CA ASN A 239 -54.06 14.78 34.99
C ASN A 239 -54.81 14.32 36.26
N PRO A 240 -54.77 15.11 37.35
CA PRO A 240 -55.46 14.83 38.61
C PRO A 240 -56.98 14.92 38.51
#